data_AF-A0A7W9Q6K5-F1
#
_entry.id   AF-A0A7W9Q6K5-F1
#
_cell.length_a   1.000
_cell.length_b   1.000
_cell.length_c   1.000
_cell.angle_alpha   90.00
_cell.angle_beta   90.00
_cell.angle_gamma   90.00
#
_symmetry.space_group_name_H-M   'P 1'
#
loop_
_entity.id
_entity.type
_entity.pdbx_description
1 polymer ?
#
loop_
_entity_poly.entity_id
_entity_poly.type
_entity_poly.pdbx_seq_one_letter_code
_entity_poly.pdbx_strand_id
1 'polypeptide(L)'
;MAETPLQMTERLHGKLQRRRHQAKKWSDAYEGERPLLFTSPEFSTQTGGLFDDFSDNWCAVVPDATVERLMPIGFRLEDGSIDKDAGKAWKRSESDVEIGLALLEALITGRSYALVWNNADGS
;
A
#
# COMPACT_ATOMS: atom_id res chain seq x y z
N MET A 1 23.11 27.86 1.22
CA MET A 1 23.95 26.65 1.20
C MET A 1 23.08 25.47 0.81
N ALA A 2 23.55 24.61 -0.09
CA ALA A 2 22.83 23.38 -0.44
C ALA A 2 22.82 22.41 0.75
N GLU A 3 21.75 21.62 0.86
CA GLU A 3 21.61 20.53 1.84
C GLU A 3 22.72 19.50 1.66
N THR A 4 23.37 19.05 2.74
CA THR A 4 24.35 17.95 2.67
C THR A 4 23.65 16.59 2.51
N PRO A 5 24.32 15.55 1.99
CA PRO A 5 23.73 14.20 1.90
C PRO A 5 23.21 13.65 3.23
N LEU A 6 23.88 13.97 4.33
CA LEU A 6 23.46 13.58 5.68
C LEU A 6 22.17 14.29 6.08
N GLN A 7 22.10 15.60 5.89
CA GLN A 7 20.89 16.39 6.17
C GLN A 7 19.69 15.90 5.36
N MET A 8 19.92 15.56 4.08
CA MET A 8 18.89 14.98 3.23
C MET A 8 18.39 13.63 3.75
N THR A 9 19.32 12.76 4.17
CA THR A 9 18.99 11.44 4.73
C THR A 9 18.15 11.57 6.00
N GLU A 10 18.57 12.42 6.95
CA GLU A 10 17.85 12.65 8.20
C GLU A 10 16.44 13.20 7.94
N ARG A 11 16.32 14.17 7.02
CA ARG A 11 15.03 14.76 6.64
C ARG A 11 14.10 13.73 6.01
N LEU A 12 14.60 12.89 5.10
CA LEU A 12 13.81 11.86 4.44
C LEU A 12 13.43 10.74 5.42
N HIS A 13 14.34 10.33 6.31
CA HIS A 13 14.06 9.38 7.37
C HIS A 13 12.96 9.89 8.31
N GLY A 14 13.04 11.15 8.74
CA GLY A 14 11.99 11.78 9.55
C GLY A 14 10.63 11.82 8.85
N LYS A 15 10.61 12.01 7.51
CA LYS A 15 9.36 11.90 6.72
C LYS A 15 8.83 10.46 6.70
N LEU A 16 9.69 9.46 6.54
CA LEU A 16 9.31 8.04 6.55
C LEU A 16 8.73 7.62 7.92
N GLN A 17 9.38 7.97 9.03
CA GLN A 17 8.90 7.63 10.37
C GLN A 17 7.51 8.19 10.66
N ARG A 18 7.24 9.44 10.26
CA ARG A 18 5.90 10.04 10.40
C ARG A 18 4.83 9.29 9.60
N ARG A 19 5.16 8.80 8.40
CA ARG A 19 4.23 8.04 7.56
C ARG A 19 4.00 6.62 8.07
N ARG A 20 5.01 6.01 8.68
CA ARG A 20 4.96 4.63 9.20
C ARG A 20 3.79 4.40 10.15
N HIS A 21 3.53 5.34 11.05
CA HIS A 21 2.42 5.22 12.00
C HIS A 21 1.06 5.15 11.28
N GLN A 22 0.86 5.98 10.26
CA GLN A 22 -0.40 5.98 9.50
C GLN A 22 -0.54 4.71 8.65
N ALA A 23 0.54 4.26 8.00
CA ALA A 23 0.53 3.01 7.24
C ALA A 23 0.20 1.81 8.15
N LYS A 24 0.87 1.70 9.31
CA LYS A 24 0.60 0.64 10.29
C LYS A 24 -0.86 0.64 10.75
N LYS A 25 -1.42 1.78 11.11
CA LYS A 25 -2.84 1.88 11.53
C LYS A 25 -3.82 1.26 10.53
N TRP A 26 -3.56 1.43 9.23
CA TRP A 26 -4.45 0.93 8.17
C TRP A 26 -4.13 -0.51 7.77
N SER A 27 -2.86 -0.91 7.80
CA SER A 27 -2.45 -2.30 7.66
C SER A 27 -3.04 -3.16 8.79
N ASP A 28 -2.98 -2.71 10.04
CA ASP A 28 -3.63 -3.37 11.19
C ASP A 28 -5.15 -3.44 10.99
N ALA A 29 -5.75 -2.44 10.35
CA ALA A 29 -7.18 -2.50 10.00
C ALA A 29 -7.48 -3.52 8.90
N TYR A 30 -6.58 -3.72 7.95
CA TYR A 30 -6.72 -4.75 6.92
C TYR A 30 -6.57 -6.15 7.50
N GLU A 31 -5.60 -6.36 8.39
CA GLU A 31 -5.32 -7.65 9.06
C GLU A 31 -6.33 -8.01 10.16
N GLY A 32 -7.33 -7.16 10.42
CA GLY A 32 -8.29 -7.38 11.50
C GLY A 32 -7.72 -7.12 12.90
N GLU A 33 -6.51 -6.57 13.03
CA GLU A 33 -5.89 -6.16 14.30
C GLU A 33 -6.51 -4.84 14.82
N ARG A 34 -7.82 -4.86 15.14
CA ARG A 34 -8.53 -3.70 15.67
C ARG A 34 -9.41 -4.07 16.86
N PRO A 35 -9.39 -3.28 17.95
CA PRO A 35 -10.31 -3.48 19.07
C PRO A 35 -11.76 -3.39 18.63
N LEU A 36 -12.64 -4.15 19.28
CA LEU A 36 -14.08 -4.04 19.11
C LEU A 36 -14.55 -2.63 19.49
N LEU A 37 -14.86 -1.82 18.47
CA LEU A 37 -15.23 -0.40 18.65
C LEU A 37 -16.57 -0.20 19.38
N PHE A 38 -17.39 -1.25 19.50
CA PHE A 38 -18.76 -1.17 20.03
C PHE A 38 -18.99 -2.00 21.29
N THR A 39 -17.96 -2.60 21.89
CA THR A 39 -18.10 -3.19 23.22
C THR A 39 -18.22 -2.09 24.26
N SER A 40 -19.34 -2.09 25.01
CA SER A 40 -19.53 -1.16 26.11
C SER A 40 -18.51 -1.48 27.23
N PRO A 41 -18.12 -0.50 28.07
CA PRO A 41 -17.23 -0.74 29.19
C PRO A 41 -17.72 -1.87 30.11
N GLU A 42 -19.04 -1.98 30.30
CA GLU A 42 -19.68 -3.03 31.08
C GLU A 42 -19.51 -4.41 30.43
N PHE A 43 -19.61 -4.49 29.10
CA PHE A 43 -19.38 -5.73 28.36
C PHE A 43 -17.92 -6.19 28.52
N SER A 44 -16.95 -5.31 28.31
CA SER A 44 -15.53 -5.60 28.51
C SER A 44 -15.22 -6.05 29.95
N THR A 45 -15.89 -5.44 30.94
CA THR A 45 -15.71 -5.79 32.36
C THR A 45 -16.30 -7.16 32.68
N GLN A 46 -17.44 -7.52 32.07
CA GLN A 46 -18.10 -8.82 32.29
C GLN A 46 -17.44 -9.96 31.52
N THR A 47 -16.87 -9.70 30.34
CA THR A 47 -16.22 -10.72 29.51
C THR A 47 -14.73 -10.87 29.80
N GLY A 48 -14.13 -9.93 30.53
CA GLY A 48 -12.68 -9.85 30.67
C GLY A 48 -12.00 -9.79 29.29
N GLY A 49 -10.86 -10.47 29.16
CA GLY A 49 -10.11 -10.57 27.89
C GLY A 49 -10.59 -11.64 26.91
N LEU A 50 -11.79 -12.20 27.11
CA LEU A 50 -12.31 -13.31 26.28
C LEU A 50 -12.45 -12.94 24.80
N PHE A 51 -12.56 -11.65 24.49
CA PHE A 51 -12.73 -11.11 23.13
C PHE A 51 -11.57 -10.19 22.71
N ASP A 52 -10.43 -10.20 23.42
CA ASP A 52 -9.28 -9.33 23.10
C ASP A 52 -8.68 -9.68 21.73
N ASP A 53 -8.71 -10.96 21.35
CA ASP A 53 -8.26 -11.46 20.05
C ASP A 53 -9.40 -11.55 19.02
N PHE A 54 -10.62 -11.11 19.37
CA PHE A 54 -11.77 -11.15 18.47
C PHE A 54 -12.00 -9.78 17.83
N SER A 55 -11.88 -9.72 16.50
CA SER A 55 -12.23 -8.55 15.71
C SER A 55 -13.21 -8.94 14.61
N ASP A 56 -14.37 -8.27 14.54
CA ASP A 56 -15.34 -8.42 13.44
C ASP A 56 -15.09 -7.42 12.31
N ASN A 57 -13.83 -7.07 12.11
CA ASN A 57 -13.43 -6.07 11.15
C ASN A 57 -13.27 -6.71 9.76
N TRP A 58 -14.28 -6.55 8.90
CA TRP A 58 -14.26 -6.99 7.50
C TRP A 58 -13.66 -5.93 6.54
N CYS A 59 -12.73 -5.09 7.02
CA CYS A 59 -12.14 -4.06 6.17
C CYS A 59 -11.34 -4.62 5.00
N ALA A 60 -10.82 -5.86 5.06
CA ALA A 60 -10.07 -6.49 3.97
C ALA A 60 -10.88 -6.68 2.68
N VAL A 61 -12.18 -6.99 2.82
CA VAL A 61 -13.06 -7.30 1.67
C VAL A 61 -13.17 -6.11 0.71
N VAL A 62 -13.12 -4.88 1.22
CA VAL A 62 -13.25 -3.67 0.41
C VAL A 62 -12.08 -3.47 -0.56
N PRO A 63 -10.80 -3.38 -0.12
CA PRO A 63 -9.66 -3.29 -1.01
C PRO A 63 -9.47 -4.56 -1.85
N ASP A 64 -9.75 -5.76 -1.33
CA ASP A 64 -9.61 -7.02 -2.08
C ASP A 64 -10.56 -7.05 -3.30
N ALA A 65 -11.86 -6.79 -3.08
CA ALA A 65 -12.82 -6.73 -4.17
C ALA A 65 -12.50 -5.60 -5.17
N THR A 66 -11.85 -4.53 -4.71
CA THR A 66 -11.46 -3.41 -5.58
C THR A 66 -10.26 -3.80 -6.44
N VAL A 67 -9.21 -4.38 -5.85
CA VAL A 67 -7.97 -4.67 -6.58
C VAL A 67 -8.16 -5.73 -7.66
N GLU A 68 -9.04 -6.70 -7.45
CA GLU A 68 -9.42 -7.70 -8.46
C GLU A 68 -9.94 -7.09 -9.77
N ARG A 69 -10.44 -5.85 -9.73
CA ARG A 69 -10.99 -5.13 -10.89
C ARG A 69 -10.03 -4.10 -11.47
N LEU A 70 -8.90 -3.84 -10.81
CA LEU A 70 -7.92 -2.84 -11.25
C LEU A 70 -6.81 -3.52 -12.05
N MET A 71 -7.01 -3.59 -13.36
CA MET A 71 -5.97 -4.02 -14.30
C MET A 71 -5.61 -2.91 -15.28
N PRO A 72 -4.33 -2.49 -15.37
CA PRO A 72 -3.88 -1.60 -16.42
C PRO A 72 -4.07 -2.23 -17.80
N ILE A 73 -4.87 -1.58 -18.66
CA ILE A 73 -5.16 -2.06 -20.03
C ILE A 73 -4.25 -1.46 -21.10
N GLY A 74 -3.49 -0.42 -20.77
CA GLY A 74 -2.57 0.25 -21.70
C GLY A 74 -2.11 1.61 -21.21
N PHE A 75 -1.08 2.13 -21.86
CA PHE A 75 -0.48 3.44 -21.60
C PHE A 75 -0.80 4.39 -22.75
N ARG A 76 -0.97 5.66 -22.42
CA ARG A 76 -1.37 6.70 -23.38
C ARG A 76 -0.44 7.90 -23.26
N LEU A 77 -0.03 8.44 -24.40
CA LEU A 77 0.71 9.70 -24.47
C LEU A 77 -0.24 10.90 -24.31
N GLU A 78 0.31 12.08 -24.10
CA GLU A 78 -0.50 13.31 -23.92
C GLU A 78 -1.42 13.60 -25.11
N ASP A 79 -1.00 13.22 -26.33
CA ASP A 79 -1.76 13.39 -27.57
C ASP A 79 -2.91 12.37 -27.75
N GLY A 80 -3.05 11.43 -26.82
CA GLY A 80 -4.09 10.42 -26.84
C GLY A 80 -3.71 9.10 -27.52
N SER A 81 -2.55 9.02 -28.15
CA SER A 81 -2.06 7.81 -28.81
C SER A 81 -1.61 6.75 -27.80
N ILE A 82 -1.67 5.47 -28.19
CA ILE A 82 -1.26 4.34 -27.33
C ILE A 82 0.27 4.24 -27.35
N ASP A 83 0.88 4.26 -26.17
CA ASP A 83 2.31 4.00 -25.99
C ASP A 83 2.58 2.50 -25.93
N LYS A 84 2.99 1.95 -27.07
CA LYS A 84 3.32 0.52 -27.19
C LYS A 84 4.65 0.17 -26.52
N ASP A 85 5.59 1.10 -26.42
CA ASP A 85 6.91 0.82 -25.87
C ASP A 85 6.86 0.79 -24.34
N ALA A 86 6.10 1.70 -23.72
CA ALA A 86 5.75 1.59 -22.30
C ALA A 86 5.02 0.26 -22.00
N GLY A 87 4.08 -0.15 -22.85
CA GLY A 87 3.38 -1.44 -22.72
C GLY A 87 4.32 -2.66 -22.82
N LYS A 88 5.33 -2.63 -23.68
CA LYS A 88 6.36 -3.68 -23.76
C LYS A 88 7.24 -3.69 -22.51
N ALA A 89 7.71 -2.51 -22.07
CA ALA A 89 8.54 -2.38 -20.88
C ALA A 89 7.82 -2.91 -19.64
N TRP A 90 6.54 -2.55 -19.47
CA TRP A 90 5.66 -3.02 -18.40
C TRP A 90 5.59 -4.54 -18.28
N LYS A 91 5.38 -5.23 -19.41
CA LYS A 91 5.35 -6.70 -19.44
C LYS A 91 6.73 -7.31 -19.22
N ARG A 92 7.77 -6.68 -19.77
CA ARG A 92 9.15 -7.17 -19.65
C ARG A 92 9.64 -7.13 -18.21
N SER A 93 9.19 -6.15 -17.42
CA SER A 93 9.47 -6.05 -15.99
C SER A 93 8.50 -6.84 -15.12
N GLU A 94 7.70 -7.75 -15.69
CA GLU A 94 6.68 -8.55 -14.99
C GLU A 94 5.68 -7.70 -14.18
N SER A 95 5.57 -6.41 -14.51
CA SER A 95 4.76 -5.49 -13.74
C SER A 95 3.28 -5.75 -13.93
N ASP A 96 2.86 -6.35 -15.05
CA ASP A 96 1.49 -6.84 -15.22
C ASP A 96 1.11 -7.96 -14.25
N VAL A 97 2.09 -8.71 -13.75
CA VAL A 97 1.88 -9.76 -12.74
C VAL A 97 1.89 -9.16 -11.33
N GLU A 98 2.87 -8.31 -11.02
CA GLU A 98 3.08 -7.83 -9.64
C GLU A 98 2.21 -6.62 -9.25
N ILE A 99 1.63 -5.89 -10.21
CA ILE A 99 0.91 -4.64 -9.94
C ILE A 99 -0.24 -4.80 -8.94
N GLY A 100 -0.86 -5.99 -8.86
CA GLY A 100 -1.90 -6.29 -7.88
C GLY A 100 -1.43 -6.03 -6.45
N LEU A 101 -0.20 -6.40 -6.10
CA LEU A 101 0.36 -6.17 -4.77
C LEU A 101 0.51 -4.66 -4.48
N ALA A 102 1.04 -3.92 -5.45
CA ALA A 102 1.25 -2.48 -5.30
C ALA A 102 -0.08 -1.70 -5.23
N LEU A 103 -1.11 -2.14 -5.96
CA LEU A 103 -2.44 -1.54 -5.91
C LEU A 103 -3.16 -1.87 -4.61
N LEU A 104 -3.06 -3.12 -4.14
CA LEU A 104 -3.63 -3.53 -2.85
C LEU A 104 -3.02 -2.70 -1.71
N GLU A 105 -1.69 -2.61 -1.65
CA GLU A 105 -0.99 -1.80 -0.65
C GLU A 105 -1.39 -0.32 -0.74
N ALA A 106 -1.53 0.23 -1.95
CA ALA A 106 -2.01 1.59 -2.13
C ALA A 106 -3.45 1.80 -1.65
N LEU A 107 -4.34 0.82 -1.83
CA LEU A 107 -5.71 0.88 -1.32
C LEU A 107 -5.76 0.81 0.21
N ILE A 108 -4.87 0.04 0.83
CA ILE A 108 -4.79 -0.11 2.29
C ILE A 108 -4.14 1.13 2.93
N THR A 109 -2.91 1.46 2.54
CA THR A 109 -2.09 2.47 3.24
C THR A 109 -2.07 3.84 2.55
N GLY A 110 -2.74 3.95 1.40
CA GLY A 110 -2.83 5.15 0.58
C GLY A 110 -1.61 5.40 -0.30
N ARG A 111 -0.61 4.51 -0.29
CA ARG A 111 0.67 4.68 -1.01
C ARG A 111 1.31 3.32 -1.32
N SER A 112 1.91 3.20 -2.49
CA SER A 112 2.86 2.15 -2.81
C SER A 112 3.98 2.73 -3.67
N TYR A 113 5.09 2.01 -3.78
CA TYR A 113 6.27 2.44 -4.50
C TYR A 113 6.84 1.28 -5.29
N ALA A 114 7.28 1.56 -6.52
CA ALA A 114 8.11 0.67 -7.31
C ALA A 114 9.47 1.34 -7.51
N LEU A 115 10.53 0.53 -7.53
CA LEU A 115 11.87 0.99 -7.86
C LEU A 115 12.18 0.56 -9.29
N VAL A 116 12.64 1.51 -10.10
CA VAL A 116 13.05 1.24 -11.48
C VAL A 116 14.56 1.34 -11.54
N TRP A 117 15.19 0.32 -12.10
CA TRP A 117 16.61 0.30 -12.38
C TRP A 117 16.87 -0.36 -13.73
N ASN A 118 18.02 -0.04 -14.33
CA ASN A 118 18.50 -0.77 -15.49
C ASN A 118 19.32 -1.97 -15.01
N ASN A 119 19.07 -3.14 -15.58
CA ASN A 119 19.96 -4.27 -15.34
C ASN A 119 21.31 -3.99 -16.00
N ALA A 120 22.40 -4.51 -15.43
CA ALA A 120 23.76 -4.26 -15.91
C ALA A 120 23.96 -4.57 -17.42
N ASP A 121 23.06 -5.40 -17.95
CA ASP A 121 23.05 -5.93 -19.30
C ASP A 121 22.47 -4.95 -20.33
N GLY A 122 21.94 -3.79 -19.88
CA GLY A 122 21.52 -2.67 -20.73
C GLY A 122 20.37 -2.93 -21.70
N SER A 123 19.74 -4.11 -21.63
CA SER A 123 18.57 -4.46 -22.44
C SER A 123 17.28 -4.03 -21.76
#